data_AF-A0A7S0JIF7-F1
#
_entry.id   AF-A0A7S0JIF7-F1
#
_cell.length_a   1.000
_cell.length_b   1.000
_cell.length_c   1.000
_cell.angle_alpha   90.00
_cell.angle_beta   90.00
_cell.angle_gamma   90.00
#
_symmetry.space_group_name_H-M   'P 1'
#
loop_
_entity.id
_entity.type
_entity.pdbx_description
1 polymer ?
#
loop_
_entity_poly.entity_id
_entity_poly.type
_entity_poly.pdbx_seq_one_letter_code
_entity_poly.pdbx_strand_id
1 'polypeptide(L)'
;ETRRAIAAASAAWPAWRALTGKARGLLLRRWYELILEHVDDLAAIMTAECGKPLAEARGEIAYGASFVEWYAEEAKRVYGDVIPHHLPGKRIVVTKQPVGVVGAITPWNFPNAMITRKCAPALAVGCPVVVKPSEL
;
A
#
# COMPACT_ATOMS: atom_id res chain seq x y z
N GLU A 1 -21.47 4.79 -6.96
CA GLU A 1 -20.09 4.55 -7.40
C GLU A 1 -19.30 3.75 -6.35
N THR A 2 -19.26 4.17 -5.08
CA THR A 2 -18.56 3.48 -3.97
C THR A 2 -18.88 1.98 -3.81
N ARG A 3 -20.16 1.57 -3.80
CA ARG A 3 -20.53 0.15 -3.68
C ARG A 3 -19.94 -0.71 -4.79
N ARG A 4 -19.83 -0.16 -6.00
CA ARG A 4 -19.22 -0.83 -7.16
C ARG A 4 -17.71 -1.01 -6.97
N ALA A 5 -17.02 0.00 -6.44
CA ALA A 5 -15.59 -0.10 -6.11
C ALA A 5 -15.32 -1.16 -5.04
N ILE A 6 -16.15 -1.21 -3.98
CA ILE A 6 -16.05 -2.23 -2.92
C ILE A 6 -16.28 -3.64 -3.49
N ALA A 7 -17.28 -3.81 -4.36
CA ALA A 7 -17.56 -5.10 -5.00
C ALA A 7 -16.39 -5.56 -5.89
N ALA A 8 -15.79 -4.65 -6.68
CA ALA A 8 -14.63 -4.95 -7.50
C ALA A 8 -13.40 -5.34 -6.65
N ALA A 9 -13.15 -4.60 -5.56
CA ALA A 9 -12.06 -4.92 -4.62
C ALA A 9 -12.26 -6.30 -3.97
N SER A 10 -13.50 -6.62 -3.59
CA SER A 10 -13.85 -7.94 -3.02
C SER A 10 -13.64 -9.06 -4.03
N ALA A 11 -14.03 -8.85 -5.29
CA ALA A 11 -13.83 -9.83 -6.37
C ALA A 11 -12.35 -10.06 -6.71
N ALA A 12 -11.51 -9.04 -6.61
CA ALA A 12 -10.07 -9.14 -6.86
C ALA A 12 -9.30 -9.80 -5.69
N TRP A 13 -9.87 -9.77 -4.47
CA TRP A 13 -9.16 -10.19 -3.27
C TRP A 13 -8.63 -11.63 -3.31
N PRO A 14 -9.41 -12.66 -3.73
CA PRO A 14 -8.95 -14.04 -3.73
C PRO A 14 -7.66 -14.25 -4.54
N ALA A 15 -7.58 -13.67 -5.74
CA ALA A 15 -6.39 -13.75 -6.58
C ALA A 15 -5.22 -12.97 -5.96
N TRP A 16 -5.48 -11.78 -5.42
CA TRP A 16 -4.44 -10.94 -4.81
C TRP A 16 -3.81 -11.56 -3.56
N ARG A 17 -4.63 -12.08 -2.64
CA ARG A 17 -4.16 -12.71 -1.40
C ARG A 17 -3.45 -14.05 -1.64
N ALA A 18 -3.72 -14.71 -2.76
CA ALA A 18 -3.06 -15.96 -3.14
C ALA A 18 -1.62 -15.76 -3.64
N LEU A 19 -1.26 -14.55 -4.07
CA LEU A 19 0.12 -14.23 -4.43
C LEU A 19 1.06 -14.39 -3.22
N THR A 20 2.29 -14.80 -3.48
CA THR A 20 3.33 -14.83 -2.44
C THR A 20 3.76 -13.40 -2.06
N GLY A 21 4.33 -13.25 -0.87
CA GLY A 21 4.95 -11.98 -0.45
C GLY A 21 5.99 -11.46 -1.44
N LYS A 22 6.77 -12.37 -2.05
CA LYS A 22 7.73 -12.03 -3.11
C LYS A 22 7.04 -11.46 -4.35
N ALA A 23 5.98 -12.11 -4.84
CA ALA A 23 5.26 -11.66 -6.03
C ALA A 23 4.62 -10.28 -5.81
N ARG A 24 3.98 -10.06 -4.66
CA ARG A 24 3.43 -8.73 -4.31
C ARG A 24 4.53 -7.69 -4.18
N GLY A 25 5.65 -8.03 -3.55
CA GLY A 25 6.82 -7.16 -3.43
C GLY A 25 7.37 -6.72 -4.78
N LEU A 26 7.47 -7.62 -5.76
CA LEU A 26 7.93 -7.26 -7.12
C LEU A 26 6.97 -6.28 -7.83
N LEU A 27 5.65 -6.48 -7.68
CA LEU A 27 4.66 -5.57 -8.25
C LEU A 27 4.72 -4.18 -7.60
N LEU A 28 4.86 -4.12 -6.27
CA LEU A 28 5.05 -2.86 -5.55
C LEU A 28 6.36 -2.18 -5.92
N ARG A 29 7.45 -2.95 -6.11
CA ARG A 29 8.72 -2.41 -6.57
C ARG A 29 8.59 -1.79 -7.96
N ARG A 30 7.87 -2.45 -8.88
CA ARG A 30 7.61 -1.89 -10.21
C ARG A 30 6.77 -0.60 -10.12
N TRP A 31 5.81 -0.54 -9.21
CA TRP A 31 5.04 0.68 -8.97
C TRP A 31 5.93 1.82 -8.46
N TYR A 32 6.82 1.56 -7.50
CA TYR A 32 7.83 2.53 -7.05
C TYR A 32 8.68 3.07 -8.20
N GLU A 33 9.20 2.19 -9.06
CA GLU A 33 10.02 2.58 -10.21
C GLU A 33 9.25 3.50 -11.16
N LEU A 34 7.99 3.18 -11.44
CA LEU A 34 7.11 4.01 -12.28
C LEU A 34 6.81 5.37 -11.65
N ILE A 35 6.64 5.45 -10.33
CA ILE A 35 6.45 6.74 -9.65
C ILE A 35 7.67 7.64 -9.86
N LEU A 36 8.88 7.09 -9.74
CA LEU A 36 10.13 7.84 -9.93
C LEU A 36 10.37 8.21 -11.39
N GLU A 37 10.03 7.32 -12.33
CA GLU A 37 10.10 7.56 -13.77
C GLU A 37 9.24 8.78 -14.18
N HIS A 38 8.09 8.97 -13.53
CA HIS A 38 7.15 10.06 -13.79
C HIS A 38 7.16 11.16 -12.73
N VAL A 39 8.25 11.32 -11.98
CA VAL A 39 8.32 12.26 -10.85
C VAL A 39 7.97 13.70 -11.24
N ASP A 40 8.40 14.15 -12.41
CA ASP A 40 8.18 15.52 -12.89
C ASP A 40 6.73 15.78 -13.27
N ASP A 41 6.10 14.84 -14.00
CA ASP A 41 4.70 14.95 -14.40
C ASP A 41 3.78 14.91 -13.18
N LEU A 42 4.05 13.99 -12.25
CA LEU A 42 3.28 13.86 -11.01
C LEU A 42 3.45 15.10 -10.11
N ALA A 43 4.66 15.66 -10.04
CA ALA A 43 4.91 16.89 -9.29
C ALA A 43 4.20 18.09 -9.92
N ALA A 44 4.15 18.18 -11.26
CA ALA A 44 3.43 19.25 -11.96
C ALA A 44 1.92 19.18 -11.69
N ILE A 45 1.33 17.98 -11.73
CA ILE A 45 -0.08 17.76 -11.37
C ILE A 45 -0.32 18.19 -9.91
N MET A 46 0.51 17.71 -8.99
CA MET A 46 0.39 18.04 -7.57
C MET A 46 0.49 19.55 -7.32
N THR A 47 1.46 20.23 -7.92
CA THR A 47 1.59 21.69 -7.82
C THR A 47 0.36 22.41 -8.37
N ALA A 48 -0.19 21.93 -9.49
CA ALA A 48 -1.38 22.53 -10.09
C ALA A 48 -2.64 22.40 -9.22
N GLU A 49 -2.82 21.28 -8.51
CA GLU A 49 -4.00 21.05 -7.67
C GLU A 49 -3.86 21.63 -6.25
N CYS A 50 -2.71 21.43 -5.58
CA CYS A 50 -2.55 21.79 -4.16
C CYS A 50 -1.71 23.06 -3.91
N GLY A 51 -1.17 23.66 -4.97
CA GLY A 51 -0.49 24.97 -4.92
C GLY A 51 0.92 24.99 -4.33
N LYS A 52 1.46 23.85 -3.87
CA LYS A 52 2.84 23.83 -3.33
C LYS A 52 3.89 24.02 -4.44
N PRO A 53 5.05 24.64 -4.13
CA PRO A 53 6.12 24.81 -5.10
C PRO A 53 6.57 23.49 -5.73
N LEU A 54 6.93 23.50 -7.02
CA LEU A 54 7.30 22.29 -7.77
C LEU A 54 8.44 21.50 -7.10
N ALA A 55 9.40 22.17 -6.47
CA ALA A 55 10.48 21.53 -5.73
C ALA A 55 9.96 20.72 -4.52
N GLU A 56 8.99 21.27 -3.78
CA GLU A 56 8.34 20.57 -2.67
C GLU A 56 7.48 19.41 -3.17
N ALA A 57 6.76 19.58 -4.28
CA ALA A 57 5.97 18.53 -4.90
C ALA A 57 6.85 17.34 -5.34
N ARG A 58 7.99 17.59 -5.99
CA ARG A 58 8.98 16.54 -6.33
C ARG A 58 9.47 15.80 -5.08
N GLY A 59 9.77 16.56 -4.03
CA GLY A 59 10.15 16.00 -2.72
C GLY A 59 9.07 15.08 -2.15
N GLU A 60 7.79 15.48 -2.23
CA GLU A 60 6.68 14.64 -1.80
C GLU A 60 6.48 13.41 -2.68
N ILE A 61 6.62 13.52 -4.00
CA ILE A 61 6.51 12.34 -4.90
C ILE A 61 7.55 11.29 -4.51
N ALA A 62 8.82 11.69 -4.37
CA ALA A 62 9.89 10.81 -3.92
C ALA A 62 9.65 10.27 -2.50
N TYR A 63 9.19 11.11 -1.57
CA TYR A 63 8.86 10.70 -0.21
C TYR A 63 7.74 9.66 -0.19
N GLY A 64 6.67 9.88 -0.95
CA GLY A 64 5.58 8.94 -1.09
C GLY A 64 6.00 7.62 -1.74
N ALA A 65 6.88 7.67 -2.75
CA ALA A 65 7.47 6.49 -3.38
C ALA A 65 8.27 5.63 -2.38
N SER A 66 9.00 6.27 -1.44
CA SER A 66 9.79 5.53 -0.45
C SER A 66 8.96 4.59 0.44
N PHE A 67 7.69 4.94 0.74
CA PHE A 67 6.77 4.00 1.41
C PHE A 67 6.47 2.78 0.55
N VAL A 68 6.27 2.96 -0.75
CA VAL A 68 5.99 1.86 -1.68
C VAL A 68 7.19 0.90 -1.74
N GLU A 69 8.40 1.45 -1.86
CA GLU A 69 9.65 0.67 -1.80
C GLU A 69 9.78 -0.09 -0.49
N TRP A 70 9.63 0.59 0.65
CA TRP A 70 9.74 -0.04 1.96
C TRP A 70 8.78 -1.21 2.13
N TYR A 71 7.49 -1.00 1.81
CA TYR A 71 6.49 -2.05 1.95
C TYR A 71 6.58 -3.14 0.88
N ALA A 72 7.18 -2.87 -0.28
CA ALA A 72 7.56 -3.91 -1.24
C ALA A 72 8.54 -4.91 -0.62
N GLU A 73 9.47 -4.42 0.20
CA GLU A 73 10.39 -5.28 0.93
C GLU A 73 9.71 -6.00 2.09
N GLU A 74 8.91 -5.29 2.89
CA GLU A 74 8.20 -5.85 4.04
C GLU A 74 7.13 -6.89 3.67
N ALA A 75 6.66 -6.91 2.42
CA ALA A 75 5.77 -7.96 1.90
C ALA A 75 6.33 -9.38 2.12
N LYS A 76 7.66 -9.53 2.20
CA LYS A 76 8.36 -10.81 2.42
C LYS A 76 8.64 -11.10 3.90
N ARG A 77 8.37 -10.15 4.81
CA ARG A 77 8.78 -10.20 6.23
C ARG A 77 7.60 -10.24 7.20
N VAL A 78 6.45 -10.72 6.73
CA VAL A 78 5.26 -10.96 7.57
C VAL A 78 5.46 -12.25 8.37
N TYR A 79 6.30 -12.18 9.40
CA TYR A 79 6.64 -13.33 10.23
C TYR A 79 5.53 -13.65 11.24
N GLY A 80 5.28 -14.96 11.40
CA GLY A 80 4.55 -15.51 12.53
C GLY A 80 5.48 -15.90 13.68
N ASP A 81 4.94 -16.57 14.70
CA ASP A 81 5.68 -16.95 15.90
C ASP A 81 5.44 -18.42 16.24
N VAL A 82 6.43 -19.05 16.88
CA VAL A 82 6.30 -20.38 17.50
C VAL A 82 6.56 -20.22 18.99
N ILE A 83 5.54 -20.50 19.81
CA ILE A 83 5.56 -20.20 21.24
C ILE A 83 5.74 -21.51 22.03
N PRO A 84 6.57 -21.53 23.10
CA PRO A 84 6.68 -22.67 24.00
C PRO A 84 5.32 -23.13 24.51
N HIS A 85 5.08 -24.44 24.46
CA HIS A 85 3.84 -25.04 24.93
C HIS A 85 3.94 -25.44 26.41
N HIS A 86 2.80 -25.41 27.11
CA HIS A 86 2.72 -25.79 28.53
C HIS A 86 2.31 -27.26 28.75
N LEU A 87 1.87 -27.98 27.70
CA LEU A 87 1.44 -29.39 27.76
C LEU A 87 2.16 -30.25 26.71
N PRO A 88 2.64 -31.46 27.08
CA PRO A 88 3.25 -32.38 26.13
C PRO A 88 2.37 -32.66 24.90
N GLY A 89 3.00 -32.78 23.73
CA GLY A 89 2.29 -33.07 22.48
C GLY A 89 1.52 -31.89 21.89
N LYS A 90 1.70 -30.66 22.40
CA LYS A 90 1.10 -29.43 21.83
C LYS A 90 2.14 -28.57 21.10
N ARG A 91 1.66 -27.76 20.15
CA ARG A 91 2.42 -26.71 19.47
C ARG A 91 1.57 -25.45 19.42
N ILE A 92 2.17 -24.29 19.68
CA ILE A 92 1.50 -23.00 19.59
C ILE A 92 2.17 -22.24 18.44
N VAL A 93 1.38 -21.90 17.41
CA VAL A 93 1.84 -21.18 16.22
C VAL A 93 0.95 -19.97 16.00
N VAL A 94 1.56 -18.82 15.78
CA VAL A 94 0.87 -17.58 15.37
C VAL A 94 1.14 -17.36 13.89
N THR A 95 0.09 -17.10 13.12
CA THR A 95 0.20 -16.68 11.72
C THR A 95 -0.47 -15.31 11.54
N LYS A 96 -0.01 -14.56 10.54
CA LYS A 96 -0.55 -13.23 10.20
C LYS A 96 -1.14 -13.29 8.80
N GLN A 97 -2.36 -12.76 8.64
CA GLN A 97 -3.11 -12.82 7.39
C GLN A 97 -3.72 -11.45 7.07
N PRO A 98 -3.95 -11.12 5.77
CA PRO A 98 -4.62 -9.89 5.40
C PRO A 98 -6.03 -9.81 5.97
N VAL A 99 -6.42 -8.63 6.42
CA VAL A 99 -7.72 -8.39 7.07
C VAL A 99 -8.89 -8.34 6.09
N GLY A 100 -8.69 -7.89 4.84
CA GLY A 100 -9.80 -7.66 3.92
C GLY A 100 -9.60 -6.53 2.93
N VAL A 101 -10.73 -6.15 2.32
CA VAL A 101 -10.83 -4.91 1.55
C VAL A 101 -10.70 -3.73 2.51
N VAL A 102 -9.80 -2.79 2.19
CA VAL A 102 -9.52 -1.60 3.00
C VAL A 102 -10.10 -0.36 2.32
N GLY A 103 -10.79 0.49 3.09
CA GLY A 103 -11.13 1.86 2.68
C GLY A 103 -10.07 2.84 3.19
N ALA A 104 -9.52 3.68 2.31
CA ALA A 104 -8.54 4.70 2.68
C ALA A 104 -9.08 6.09 2.35
N ILE A 105 -9.28 6.93 3.39
CA ILE A 105 -9.66 8.34 3.25
C ILE A 105 -8.41 9.18 3.53
N THR A 106 -8.06 10.09 2.61
CA THR A 106 -6.81 10.87 2.69
C THR A 106 -7.03 12.38 2.50
N PRO A 107 -6.32 13.23 3.25
CA PRO A 107 -6.42 14.69 3.14
C PRO A 107 -5.64 15.24 1.94
N TRP A 108 -5.81 16.54 1.66
CA TRP A 108 -5.21 17.28 0.53
C TRP A 108 -3.77 17.74 0.74
N ASN A 109 -3.30 17.88 1.98
CA ASN A 109 -2.03 18.55 2.26
C ASN A 109 -0.80 17.79 1.73
N PHE A 110 -0.87 16.46 1.71
CA PHE A 110 0.13 15.58 1.10
C PHE A 110 -0.57 14.53 0.22
N PRO A 111 -1.05 14.92 -0.97
CA PRO A 111 -1.98 14.11 -1.75
C PRO A 111 -1.37 12.79 -2.23
N ASN A 112 -0.05 12.74 -2.45
CA ASN A 112 0.64 11.48 -2.80
C ASN A 112 1.02 10.69 -1.54
N ALA A 113 1.73 11.32 -0.61
CA ALA A 113 2.31 10.59 0.52
C ALA A 113 1.24 10.04 1.49
N MET A 114 0.06 10.65 1.57
CA MET A 114 -1.05 10.13 2.40
C MET A 114 -1.69 8.89 1.79
N ILE A 115 -1.69 8.78 0.46
CA ILE A 115 -2.20 7.61 -0.26
C ILE A 115 -1.19 6.47 -0.15
N THR A 116 0.08 6.70 -0.50
CA THR A 116 1.08 5.62 -0.54
C THR A 116 1.33 5.01 0.84
N ARG A 117 1.36 5.81 1.91
CA ARG A 117 1.53 5.29 3.29
C ARG A 117 0.41 4.37 3.76
N LYS A 118 -0.78 4.41 3.14
CA LYS A 118 -1.92 3.53 3.44
C LYS A 118 -2.01 2.38 2.46
N CYS A 119 -1.85 2.67 1.16
CA CYS A 119 -2.03 1.69 0.10
C CYS A 119 -0.89 0.69 0.04
N ALA A 120 0.36 1.15 0.18
CA ALA A 120 1.52 0.27 0.12
C ALA A 120 1.51 -0.85 1.19
N PRO A 121 1.30 -0.58 2.50
CA PRO A 121 1.23 -1.65 3.49
C PRO A 121 0.03 -2.59 3.27
N ALA A 122 -1.12 -2.05 2.89
CA ALA A 122 -2.31 -2.85 2.63
C ALA A 122 -2.07 -3.84 1.46
N LEU A 123 -1.55 -3.34 0.34
CA LEU A 123 -1.23 -4.16 -0.82
C LEU A 123 -0.13 -5.19 -0.47
N ALA A 124 0.89 -4.80 0.29
CA ALA A 124 2.00 -5.68 0.69
C ALA A 124 1.52 -6.92 1.46
N VAL A 125 0.54 -6.76 2.36
CA VAL A 125 -0.01 -7.88 3.14
C VAL A 125 -1.11 -8.67 2.40
N GLY A 126 -1.56 -8.18 1.24
CA GLY A 126 -2.59 -8.85 0.42
C GLY A 126 -4.00 -8.31 0.58
N CYS A 127 -4.16 -7.05 1.00
CA CYS A 127 -5.43 -6.34 1.07
C CYS A 127 -5.65 -5.44 -0.16
N PRO A 128 -6.75 -5.59 -0.91
CA PRO A 128 -7.19 -4.61 -1.90
C PRO A 128 -7.61 -3.30 -1.19
N VAL A 129 -7.47 -2.17 -1.89
CA VAL A 129 -7.76 -0.85 -1.32
C VAL A 129 -8.71 -0.08 -2.22
N VAL A 130 -9.70 0.57 -1.61
CA VAL A 130 -10.54 1.60 -2.22
C VAL A 130 -10.14 2.93 -1.59
N VAL A 131 -9.66 3.88 -2.39
CA VAL A 131 -9.17 5.17 -1.91
C VAL A 131 -10.19 6.26 -2.22
N LYS A 132 -10.53 7.08 -1.22
CA LYS A 132 -11.25 8.34 -1.38
C LYS A 132 -10.28 9.48 -1.04
N PRO A 133 -9.63 10.09 -2.04
CA PRO A 133 -8.82 11.28 -1.81
C PRO A 133 -9.69 12.50 -1.51
N SER A 134 -9.05 13.59 -1.11
CA SER A 134 -9.71 14.91 -0.99
C SER A 134 -10.29 15.35 -2.34
N GLU A 135 -11.42 16.07 -2.31
CA GLU A 135 -11.95 16.79 -3.47
C GLU A 135 -11.31 18.17 -3.70
N LEU A 136 -10.51 18.63 -2.73
CA LEU A 136 -9.70 19.85 -2.74
C LEU A 136 -8.25 19.53 -3.08
#